data_AF-A0A956WZF8-F1
#
_entry.id   AF-A0A956WZF8-F1
#
_cell.length_a   1.000
_cell.length_b   1.000
_cell.length_c   1.000
_cell.angle_alpha   90.00
_cell.angle_beta   90.00
_cell.angle_gamma   90.00
#
_symmetry.space_group_name_H-M   'P 1'
#
loop_
_entity.id
_entity.type
_entity.pdbx_description
1 polymer ?
#
loop_
_entity_poly.entity_id
_entity_poly.type
_entity_poly.pdbx_seq_one_letter_code
_entity_poly.pdbx_strand_id
1 'polypeptide(L)'
;MKTIRLLALAGLLALMGLASSGVASAAACSPGAVYDPACDVDHDGDVDVIDIQLAAGHWNQNGVWTAGDYWSLIGNAATNPAVNFLGTTDNQPLVVRTNNTERMRVTSSGLVGIGVANPTDQLSVRNTGAGRAGFFQTDNGANNAAALSAVVQNGNGSALFASVLDAGNSAPGLYATTLGTGPAARLEGNTQIWSGQLEVREDNHQIAIVDDNNGNKTWTLTSHQGTSGIGLWEDATTGRFVVAAGGNVGIGTLGPQAPLHVNQGANDGTD
;
A
#
# COMPACT_ATOMS: atom_id res chain seq x y z
N MET A 1 -85.91 20.62 -17.47
CA MET A 1 -87.21 19.95 -17.68
C MET A 1 -87.43 18.92 -16.58
N LYS A 2 -88.59 19.01 -15.90
CA LYS A 2 -89.39 17.98 -15.18
C LYS A 2 -88.63 16.89 -14.39
N THR A 3 -88.54 16.94 -13.05
CA THR A 3 -89.54 16.56 -11.99
C THR A 3 -89.97 15.10 -11.96
N ILE A 4 -89.93 14.48 -10.76
CA ILE A 4 -90.90 13.56 -10.08
C ILE A 4 -90.14 12.66 -9.08
N ARG A 5 -90.55 12.30 -7.84
CA ARG A 5 -91.58 12.72 -6.86
C ARG A 5 -91.22 12.13 -5.47
N LEU A 6 -91.43 12.95 -4.46
CA LEU A 6 -91.90 12.74 -3.08
C LEU A 6 -92.47 11.35 -2.69
N LEU A 7 -92.10 10.84 -1.50
CA LEU A 7 -93.04 10.25 -0.52
C LEU A 7 -92.47 10.36 0.91
N ALA A 8 -93.33 10.74 1.86
CA ALA A 8 -93.03 11.11 3.24
C ALA A 8 -93.21 9.94 4.23
N LEU A 9 -92.52 9.96 5.38
CA LEU A 9 -93.12 9.60 6.68
C LEU A 9 -92.24 10.06 7.86
N ALA A 10 -92.82 10.90 8.72
CA ALA A 10 -92.27 11.21 10.04
C ALA A 10 -92.67 10.12 11.04
N GLY A 11 -91.77 9.71 11.94
CA GLY A 11 -92.13 8.77 12.99
C GLY A 11 -90.98 8.33 13.91
N LEU A 12 -90.94 8.97 15.08
CA LEU A 12 -90.60 8.41 16.40
C LEU A 12 -89.11 8.27 16.81
N LEU A 13 -88.79 9.09 17.80
CA LEU A 13 -87.59 9.15 18.62
C LEU A 13 -87.51 7.92 19.55
N ALA A 14 -86.41 7.16 19.48
CA ALA A 14 -85.97 6.27 20.55
C ALA A 14 -84.44 6.30 20.64
N LEU A 15 -83.96 6.92 21.71
CA LEU A 15 -82.56 7.06 22.10
C LEU A 15 -82.09 5.74 22.72
N MET A 16 -81.10 5.06 22.12
CA MET A 16 -80.23 4.11 22.84
C MET A 16 -79.00 3.73 21.99
N GLY A 17 -77.86 4.32 22.37
CA GLY A 17 -76.48 3.85 22.22
C GLY A 17 -76.04 3.12 20.94
N LEU A 18 -75.54 3.88 19.96
CA LEU A 18 -74.47 3.36 19.08
C LEU A 18 -73.13 3.60 19.77
N ALA A 19 -72.53 2.54 20.29
CA ALA A 19 -71.08 2.48 20.45
C ALA A 19 -70.48 2.41 19.04
N SER A 20 -70.05 3.54 18.49
CA SER A 20 -69.01 3.50 17.47
C SER A 20 -67.78 2.93 18.15
N SER A 21 -67.31 1.77 17.69
CA SER A 21 -65.95 1.32 17.97
C SER A 21 -65.01 2.37 17.40
N GLY A 22 -64.68 3.35 18.24
CA GLY A 22 -63.62 4.29 17.98
C GLY A 22 -62.36 3.48 17.80
N VAL A 23 -61.82 3.49 16.59
CA VAL A 23 -60.37 3.36 16.47
C VAL A 23 -59.88 4.59 17.22
N ALA A 24 -59.30 4.38 18.41
CA ALA A 24 -58.67 5.46 19.14
C ALA A 24 -57.70 6.13 18.17
N SER A 25 -57.99 7.36 17.78
CA SER A 25 -56.95 8.22 17.24
C SER A 25 -55.89 8.24 18.33
N ALA A 26 -54.72 7.65 18.08
CA ALA A 26 -53.57 7.80 18.94
C ALA A 26 -53.46 9.30 19.23
N ALA A 27 -53.64 9.68 20.51
CA ALA A 27 -53.54 11.07 20.90
C ALA A 27 -52.15 11.55 20.49
N ALA A 28 -52.06 12.71 19.83
CA ALA A 28 -50.77 13.30 19.54
C ALA A 28 -49.98 13.42 20.85
N CYS A 29 -48.75 12.89 20.90
CA CYS A 29 -47.92 12.90 22.10
C CYS A 29 -47.89 14.34 22.67
N SER A 30 -48.34 14.51 23.90
CA SER A 30 -48.48 15.82 24.56
C SER A 30 -47.88 15.76 25.96
N PRO A 31 -47.16 16.79 26.42
CA PRO A 31 -46.50 16.79 27.72
C PRO A 31 -47.49 16.46 28.86
N GLY A 32 -47.13 15.49 29.71
CA GLY A 32 -47.96 15.10 30.87
C GLY A 32 -49.14 14.16 30.56
N ALA A 33 -49.17 13.54 29.38
CA ALA A 33 -50.11 12.45 29.08
C ALA A 33 -49.76 11.15 29.84
N VAL A 34 -50.70 10.21 29.90
CA VAL A 34 -50.45 8.85 30.42
C VAL A 34 -49.37 8.20 29.56
N TYR A 35 -48.36 7.58 30.19
CA TYR A 35 -47.24 6.89 29.55
C TYR A 35 -47.70 6.02 28.37
N ASP A 36 -47.20 6.36 27.19
CA ASP A 36 -47.34 5.57 25.96
C ASP A 36 -45.92 5.19 25.49
N PRO A 37 -45.55 3.90 25.45
CA PRO A 37 -44.23 3.45 25.01
C PRO A 37 -43.93 3.77 23.54
N ALA A 38 -44.90 4.25 22.75
CA ALA A 38 -44.66 4.77 21.41
C ALA A 38 -44.22 6.25 21.40
N CYS A 39 -44.36 6.97 22.52
CA CYS A 39 -44.00 8.38 22.70
C CYS A 39 -42.78 8.60 23.61
N ASP A 40 -42.29 7.56 24.30
CA ASP A 40 -41.04 7.52 25.07
C ASP A 40 -39.90 7.10 24.14
N VAL A 41 -39.16 8.09 23.61
CA VAL A 41 -38.21 7.87 22.51
C VAL A 41 -36.85 7.40 23.05
N ASP A 42 -36.48 7.79 24.27
CA ASP A 42 -35.21 7.42 24.90
C ASP A 42 -35.32 6.29 25.96
N HIS A 43 -36.54 5.79 26.21
CA HIS A 43 -36.89 4.61 27.01
C HIS A 43 -36.56 4.71 28.51
N ASP A 44 -36.73 5.88 29.12
CA ASP A 44 -36.45 6.09 30.55
C ASP A 44 -37.68 5.94 31.47
N GLY A 45 -38.88 5.80 30.88
CA GLY A 45 -40.10 5.45 31.59
C GLY A 45 -41.01 6.62 31.97
N ASP A 46 -40.72 7.84 31.50
CA ASP A 46 -41.67 8.95 31.45
C ASP A 46 -41.75 9.59 30.05
N VAL A 47 -42.62 10.60 29.89
CA VAL A 47 -42.76 11.36 28.64
C VAL A 47 -42.57 12.83 28.98
N ASP A 48 -41.39 13.35 28.71
CA ASP A 48 -40.97 14.68 29.13
C ASP A 48 -40.63 15.60 27.94
N VAL A 49 -39.99 16.74 28.22
CA VAL A 49 -39.66 17.71 27.16
C VAL A 49 -38.51 17.22 26.28
N ILE A 50 -37.71 16.25 26.74
CA ILE A 50 -36.60 15.65 26.01
C ILE A 50 -37.13 14.67 24.96
N ASP A 51 -38.20 13.92 25.27
CA ASP A 51 -38.91 13.06 24.30
C ASP A 51 -39.52 13.84 23.13
N ILE A 52 -40.15 14.98 23.43
CA ILE A 52 -40.73 15.87 22.42
C ILE A 52 -39.62 16.58 21.61
N GLN A 53 -38.43 16.76 22.19
CA GLN A 53 -37.25 17.29 21.50
C GLN A 53 -36.57 16.26 20.59
N LEU A 54 -36.71 14.96 20.84
CA LEU A 54 -36.23 13.89 19.97
C LEU A 54 -37.25 13.51 18.87
N ALA A 55 -38.55 13.74 19.10
CA ALA A 55 -39.57 13.65 18.05
C ALA A 55 -39.63 14.91 17.15
N ALA A 56 -39.19 16.10 17.62
CA ALA A 56 -39.32 17.37 16.89
C ALA A 56 -38.17 18.39 17.12
N GLY A 57 -36.92 17.94 17.13
CA GLY A 57 -35.73 18.73 17.52
C GLY A 57 -35.31 19.96 16.71
N HIS A 58 -36.20 20.67 16.00
CA HIS A 58 -35.83 21.81 15.14
C HIS A 58 -36.83 22.97 15.17
N TRP A 59 -36.92 23.68 16.29
CA TRP A 59 -37.59 24.98 16.30
C TRP A 59 -36.76 25.99 15.50
N ASN A 60 -37.34 26.53 14.42
CA ASN A 60 -36.85 27.66 13.58
C ASN A 60 -35.72 27.43 12.56
N GLN A 61 -35.31 26.20 12.27
CA GLN A 61 -34.31 25.91 11.24
C GLN A 61 -34.95 25.27 10.01
N ASN A 62 -34.96 25.96 8.86
CA ASN A 62 -35.41 25.39 7.59
C ASN A 62 -34.41 24.31 7.10
N GLY A 63 -34.73 23.03 7.33
CA GLY A 63 -33.97 21.89 6.81
C GLY A 63 -34.43 20.57 7.45
N VAL A 64 -34.36 19.47 6.70
CA VAL A 64 -34.47 18.11 7.27
C VAL A 64 -33.15 17.84 7.98
N TRP A 65 -33.21 17.57 9.28
CA TRP A 65 -32.03 17.20 10.04
C TRP A 65 -31.98 15.69 10.17
N THR A 66 -31.21 15.08 9.29
CA THR A 66 -30.72 13.73 9.52
C THR A 66 -29.61 13.84 10.55
N ALA A 67 -29.87 13.40 11.79
CA ALA A 67 -28.79 13.06 12.70
C ALA A 67 -27.98 11.92 12.05
N GLY A 68 -26.94 12.24 11.26
CA GLY A 68 -26.21 11.18 10.55
C GLY A 68 -25.27 11.55 9.41
N ASP A 69 -25.25 12.80 8.92
CA ASP A 69 -24.50 13.11 7.68
C ASP A 69 -23.00 13.40 7.90
N TYR A 70 -22.51 13.31 9.14
CA TYR A 70 -21.10 13.49 9.46
C TYR A 70 -20.34 12.17 9.49
N TRP A 71 -19.04 12.22 9.22
CA TRP A 71 -18.15 11.12 9.55
C TRP A 71 -17.90 11.10 11.06
N SER A 72 -18.42 10.08 11.76
CA SER A 72 -18.31 9.94 13.21
C SER A 72 -16.88 9.61 13.64
N LEU A 73 -16.47 10.11 14.83
CA LEU A 73 -15.16 9.82 15.43
C LEU A 73 -14.98 8.35 15.84
N ILE A 74 -16.09 7.62 16.00
CA ILE A 74 -16.09 6.18 16.32
C ILE A 74 -16.48 5.31 15.12
N GLY A 75 -16.61 5.91 13.93
CA GLY A 75 -16.99 5.24 12.69
C GLY A 75 -18.51 5.21 12.44
N ASN A 76 -18.88 4.97 11.18
CA ASN A 76 -20.27 4.89 10.71
C ASN A 76 -20.60 3.44 10.30
N ALA A 77 -21.76 2.92 10.72
CA ALA A 77 -22.28 1.63 10.27
C ALA A 77 -23.29 1.80 9.11
N ALA A 78 -23.61 0.70 8.42
CA ALA A 78 -24.61 0.65 7.33
C ALA A 78 -24.38 1.66 6.18
N THR A 79 -23.13 1.96 5.85
CA THR A 79 -22.76 2.87 4.76
C THR A 79 -23.01 2.27 3.37
N ASN A 80 -23.38 3.11 2.41
CA ASN A 80 -23.42 2.79 0.98
C ASN A 80 -22.24 3.47 0.27
N PRO A 81 -21.19 2.73 -0.18
CA PRO A 81 -20.01 3.32 -0.81
C PRO A 81 -20.27 4.15 -2.08
N ALA A 82 -21.45 4.01 -2.71
CA ALA A 82 -21.81 4.83 -3.87
C ALA A 82 -22.18 6.27 -3.51
N VAL A 83 -22.57 6.55 -2.26
CA VAL A 83 -23.07 7.87 -1.81
C VAL A 83 -22.49 8.34 -0.49
N ASN A 84 -21.94 7.46 0.35
CA ASN A 84 -21.29 7.81 1.61
C ASN A 84 -19.78 7.67 1.47
N PHE A 85 -19.05 8.76 1.77
CA PHE A 85 -17.59 8.78 1.74
C PHE A 85 -17.04 9.88 2.65
N LEU A 86 -15.79 9.72 3.07
CA LEU A 86 -15.00 10.78 3.65
C LEU A 86 -14.26 11.50 2.51
N GLY A 87 -14.64 12.75 2.21
CA GLY A 87 -14.05 13.50 1.11
C GLY A 87 -14.74 14.83 0.84
N THR A 88 -14.42 15.41 -0.31
CA THR A 88 -14.99 16.65 -0.84
C THR A 88 -15.73 16.36 -2.15
N THR A 89 -16.75 17.16 -2.47
CA THR A 89 -17.52 17.06 -3.72
C THR A 89 -17.18 18.17 -4.72
N ASP A 90 -16.36 19.13 -4.32
CA ASP A 90 -15.89 20.24 -5.13
C ASP A 90 -14.39 20.11 -5.44
N ASN A 91 -13.82 21.10 -6.14
CA ASN A 91 -12.41 21.11 -6.53
C ASN A 91 -11.47 21.51 -5.37
N GLN A 92 -11.75 21.02 -4.16
CA GLN A 92 -10.93 21.23 -2.97
C GLN A 92 -10.29 19.93 -2.51
N PRO A 93 -9.09 20.00 -1.91
CA PRO A 93 -8.44 18.82 -1.37
C PRO A 93 -9.10 18.34 -0.07
N LEU A 94 -9.12 17.03 0.14
CA LEU A 94 -9.31 16.46 1.47
C LEU A 94 -8.00 16.60 2.25
N VAL A 95 -8.03 17.22 3.43
CA VAL A 95 -6.83 17.44 4.25
C VAL A 95 -7.00 16.86 5.65
N VAL A 96 -6.01 16.07 6.07
CA VAL A 96 -5.88 15.55 7.44
C VAL A 96 -4.85 16.38 8.20
N ARG A 97 -5.25 16.92 9.35
CA ARG A 97 -4.41 17.79 10.18
C ARG A 97 -4.24 17.24 11.59
N THR A 98 -3.09 17.50 12.19
CA THR A 98 -2.86 17.38 13.63
C THR A 98 -2.17 18.64 14.13
N ASN A 99 -2.57 19.15 15.30
CA ASN A 99 -2.09 20.44 15.82
C ASN A 99 -2.18 21.58 14.78
N ASN A 100 -3.33 21.67 14.10
CA ASN A 100 -3.60 22.59 12.99
C ASN A 100 -2.55 22.57 11.85
N THR A 101 -1.77 21.50 11.76
CA THR A 101 -0.74 21.31 10.73
C THR A 101 -1.16 20.19 9.80
N GLU A 102 -1.08 20.44 8.50
CA GLU A 102 -1.35 19.45 7.47
C GLU A 102 -0.34 18.30 7.52
N ARG A 103 -0.85 17.07 7.60
CA ARG A 103 -0.06 15.83 7.64
C ARG A 103 -0.23 15.01 6.38
N MET A 104 -1.46 14.95 5.87
CA MET A 104 -1.81 14.25 4.65
C MET A 104 -2.83 15.06 3.86
N ARG A 105 -2.74 14.99 2.53
CA ARG A 105 -3.74 15.53 1.62
C ARG A 105 -4.04 14.58 0.48
N VAL A 106 -5.27 14.65 -0.01
CA VAL A 106 -5.66 14.15 -1.33
C VAL A 106 -6.07 15.36 -2.14
N THR A 107 -5.33 15.65 -3.20
CA THR A 107 -5.65 16.75 -4.13
C THR A 107 -6.95 16.47 -4.87
N SER A 108 -7.59 17.51 -5.41
CA SER A 108 -8.76 17.34 -6.25
C SER A 108 -8.49 16.59 -7.57
N SER A 109 -7.22 16.50 -7.98
CA SER A 109 -6.76 15.65 -9.09
C SER A 109 -6.38 14.22 -8.66
N GLY A 110 -6.60 13.84 -7.41
CA GLY A 110 -6.40 12.48 -6.90
C GLY A 110 -4.98 12.13 -6.44
N LEU A 111 -4.03 13.07 -6.48
CA LEU A 111 -2.67 12.87 -5.95
C LEU A 111 -2.66 12.90 -4.42
N VAL A 112 -1.90 11.99 -3.81
CA VAL A 112 -1.79 11.86 -2.35
C VAL A 112 -0.43 12.41 -1.89
N GLY A 113 -0.45 13.32 -0.91
CA GLY A 113 0.75 13.85 -0.27
C GLY A 113 0.79 13.49 1.22
N ILE A 114 1.92 12.99 1.71
CA ILE A 114 2.21 12.81 3.14
C ILE A 114 3.47 13.61 3.48
N GLY A 115 3.34 14.63 4.32
CA GLY A 115 4.42 15.61 4.56
C GLY A 115 4.76 16.49 3.35
N VAL A 116 3.90 16.51 2.32
CA VAL A 116 4.07 17.27 1.07
C VAL A 116 2.81 18.04 0.74
N ALA A 117 2.91 19.37 0.67
CA ALA A 117 1.76 20.23 0.34
C ALA A 117 1.40 20.22 -1.14
N ASN A 118 2.35 19.98 -2.05
CA ASN A 118 2.12 19.96 -3.50
C ASN A 118 2.69 18.67 -4.11
N PRO A 119 1.99 17.52 -3.96
CA PRO A 119 2.44 16.27 -4.55
C PRO A 119 2.43 16.38 -6.09
N THR A 120 3.48 15.86 -6.72
CA THR A 120 3.62 15.78 -8.18
C THR A 120 3.41 14.36 -8.71
N ASP A 121 3.44 13.38 -7.81
CA ASP A 121 3.24 11.96 -8.10
C ASP A 121 1.93 11.48 -7.48
N GLN A 122 1.44 10.31 -7.91
CA GLN A 122 0.23 9.69 -7.36
C GLN A 122 0.29 9.56 -5.83
N LEU A 123 1.49 9.24 -5.31
CA LEU A 123 1.82 9.27 -3.90
C LEU A 123 3.18 9.94 -3.73
N SER A 124 3.21 11.10 -3.06
CA SER A 124 4.45 11.76 -2.64
C SER A 124 4.56 11.71 -1.12
N VAL A 125 5.63 11.08 -0.61
CA VAL A 125 5.95 11.03 0.82
C VAL A 125 7.27 11.75 1.04
N ARG A 126 7.28 12.78 1.88
CA ARG A 126 8.50 13.54 2.20
C ARG A 126 8.66 13.67 3.71
N ASN A 127 9.85 13.31 4.18
CA ASN A 127 10.30 13.61 5.53
C ASN A 127 11.41 14.66 5.45
N THR A 128 11.25 15.77 6.17
CA THR A 128 12.28 16.82 6.30
C THR A 128 12.93 16.83 7.70
N GLY A 129 12.45 15.98 8.61
CA GLY A 129 13.02 15.76 9.93
C GLY A 129 13.89 14.51 10.00
N ALA A 130 14.20 14.08 11.22
CA ALA A 130 14.95 12.85 11.44
C ALA A 130 14.13 11.59 11.10
N GLY A 131 14.82 10.51 10.75
CA GLY A 131 14.23 9.19 10.52
C GLY A 131 13.84 8.90 9.07
N ARG A 132 13.04 7.85 8.87
CA ARG A 132 12.64 7.34 7.56
C ARG A 132 11.35 8.02 7.09
N ALA A 133 11.19 8.20 5.78
CA ALA A 133 9.92 8.65 5.19
C ALA A 133 8.86 7.53 5.18
N GLY A 134 9.30 6.27 5.05
CA GLY A 134 8.44 5.08 5.11
C GLY A 134 9.19 3.88 5.66
N PHE A 135 8.45 2.88 6.14
CA PHE A 135 9.01 1.63 6.63
C PHE A 135 8.09 0.47 6.24
N PHE A 136 8.64 -0.49 5.51
CA PHE A 136 7.93 -1.69 5.06
C PHE A 136 8.60 -2.90 5.71
N GLN A 137 7.87 -3.63 6.54
CA GLN A 137 8.39 -4.78 7.28
C GLN A 137 7.41 -5.95 7.22
N THR A 138 7.95 -7.14 7.02
CA THR A 138 7.27 -8.41 7.29
C THR A 138 7.89 -9.02 8.53
N ASP A 139 7.11 -9.15 9.61
CA ASP A 139 7.53 -9.65 10.92
C ASP A 139 6.85 -10.97 11.31
N ASN A 140 6.39 -11.72 10.32
CA ASN A 140 5.84 -13.06 10.46
C ASN A 140 6.81 -14.08 9.88
N GLY A 141 7.42 -14.93 10.73
CA GLY A 141 8.42 -15.92 10.32
C GLY A 141 7.92 -16.98 9.33
N ALA A 142 6.60 -17.13 9.18
CA ALA A 142 6.00 -18.01 8.17
C ALA A 142 5.73 -17.31 6.82
N ASN A 143 5.80 -15.98 6.77
CA ASN A 143 5.53 -15.21 5.56
C ASN A 143 6.80 -15.08 4.71
N ASN A 144 6.74 -15.58 3.48
CA ASN A 144 7.85 -15.52 2.51
C ASN A 144 7.62 -14.50 1.38
N ALA A 145 6.66 -13.58 1.54
CA ALA A 145 6.37 -12.52 0.60
C ALA A 145 7.28 -11.28 0.83
N ALA A 146 7.52 -10.52 -0.24
CA ALA A 146 8.26 -9.27 -0.16
C ALA A 146 7.48 -8.21 0.63
N ALA A 147 8.16 -7.48 1.53
CA ALA A 147 7.57 -6.34 2.24
C ALA A 147 7.25 -5.16 1.30
N LEU A 148 8.00 -5.04 0.20
CA LEU A 148 7.76 -4.09 -0.88
C LEU A 148 7.90 -4.82 -2.23
N SER A 149 6.86 -4.73 -3.06
CA SER A 149 6.86 -5.24 -4.43
C SER A 149 6.55 -4.11 -5.39
N ALA A 150 7.38 -3.94 -6.43
CA ALA A 150 7.20 -2.95 -7.47
C ALA A 150 7.34 -3.63 -8.83
N VAL A 151 6.35 -3.43 -9.70
CA VAL A 151 6.24 -4.09 -11.00
C VAL A 151 5.79 -3.08 -12.04
N VAL A 152 6.47 -3.04 -13.18
CA VAL A 152 6.01 -2.31 -14.37
C VAL A 152 5.40 -3.35 -15.31
N GLN A 153 4.12 -3.21 -15.64
CA GLN A 153 3.43 -4.04 -16.63
C GLN A 153 3.17 -3.23 -17.90
N ASN A 154 3.42 -3.83 -19.07
CA ASN A 154 3.05 -3.28 -20.38
C ASN A 154 3.57 -1.85 -20.68
N GLY A 155 4.78 -1.49 -20.25
CA GLY A 155 5.36 -0.16 -20.51
C GLY A 155 6.87 -0.11 -20.36
N ASN A 156 7.45 1.03 -20.71
CA ASN A 156 8.88 1.33 -20.55
C ASN A 156 9.06 2.21 -19.30
N GLY A 157 9.91 1.79 -18.36
CA GLY A 157 10.20 2.56 -17.15
C GLY A 157 10.85 1.72 -16.05
N SER A 158 11.31 2.38 -14.99
CA SER A 158 11.91 1.73 -13.82
C SER A 158 10.83 1.39 -12.80
N ALA A 159 10.80 0.14 -12.33
CA ALA A 159 9.94 -0.25 -11.20
C ALA A 159 10.41 0.38 -9.88
N LEU A 160 11.73 0.54 -9.72
CA LEU A 160 12.37 1.18 -8.58
C LEU A 160 13.45 2.13 -9.07
N PHE A 161 13.53 3.31 -8.45
CA PHE A 161 14.58 4.29 -8.67
C PHE A 161 15.06 4.79 -7.30
N ALA A 162 16.34 4.54 -6.98
CA ALA A 162 16.97 5.00 -5.76
C ALA A 162 18.07 6.00 -6.11
N SER A 163 18.00 7.20 -5.53
CA SER A 163 19.00 8.25 -5.75
C SER A 163 19.33 8.97 -4.45
N VAL A 164 20.60 9.34 -4.32
CA VAL A 164 21.10 10.22 -3.27
C VAL A 164 21.48 11.53 -3.93
N LEU A 165 20.80 12.61 -3.55
CA LEU A 165 20.98 13.94 -4.15
C LEU A 165 21.88 14.87 -3.32
N ASP A 166 22.12 14.53 -2.06
CA ASP A 166 22.99 15.30 -1.17
C ASP A 166 24.46 14.92 -1.42
N ALA A 167 25.26 15.87 -1.90
CA ALA A 167 26.67 15.67 -2.19
C ALA A 167 27.51 15.35 -0.93
N GLY A 168 27.02 15.70 0.26
CA GLY A 168 27.66 15.36 1.53
C GLY A 168 27.31 13.96 2.05
N ASN A 169 26.36 13.25 1.43
CA ASN A 169 25.92 11.96 1.93
C ASN A 169 26.95 10.86 1.66
N SER A 170 27.37 10.18 2.72
CA SER A 170 28.31 9.04 2.67
C SER A 170 27.62 7.67 2.74
N ALA A 171 26.29 7.60 2.85
CA ALA A 171 25.53 6.35 2.89
C ALA A 171 25.27 5.80 1.47
N PRO A 172 25.16 4.48 1.29
CA PRO A 172 24.81 3.90 0.00
C PRO A 172 23.36 4.23 -0.38
N GLY A 173 23.09 4.42 -1.67
CA GLY A 173 21.72 4.62 -2.18
C GLY A 173 20.84 3.38 -2.05
N LEU A 174 21.44 2.18 -2.05
CA LEU A 174 20.79 0.91 -1.74
C LEU A 174 21.67 0.13 -0.77
N TYR A 175 21.10 -0.29 0.35
CA TYR A 175 21.75 -1.12 1.36
C TYR A 175 20.95 -2.41 1.54
N ALA A 176 21.60 -3.55 1.33
CA ALA A 176 20.98 -4.87 1.48
C ALA A 176 21.82 -5.71 2.45
N THR A 177 21.15 -6.31 3.44
CA THR A 177 21.79 -7.19 4.43
C THR A 177 20.94 -8.43 4.63
N THR A 178 21.58 -9.57 4.86
CA THR A 178 20.94 -10.83 5.23
C THR A 178 21.62 -11.34 6.48
N LEU A 179 20.83 -11.76 7.47
CA LEU A 179 21.33 -12.48 8.66
C LEU A 179 21.08 -13.99 8.55
N GLY A 180 20.40 -14.43 7.47
CA GLY A 180 20.14 -15.83 7.15
C GLY A 180 21.12 -16.36 6.12
N THR A 181 20.82 -17.54 5.57
CA THR A 181 21.68 -18.24 4.61
C THR A 181 21.43 -17.84 3.15
N GLY A 182 20.36 -17.09 2.86
CA GLY A 182 20.03 -16.62 1.51
C GLY A 182 20.78 -15.35 1.11
N PRO A 183 20.85 -15.01 -0.19
CA PRO A 183 21.55 -13.82 -0.66
C PRO A 183 20.85 -12.54 -0.19
N ALA A 184 21.63 -11.49 0.12
CA ALA A 184 21.09 -10.17 0.47
C ALA A 184 20.38 -9.49 -0.72
N ALA A 185 20.84 -9.77 -1.95
CA ALA A 185 20.22 -9.29 -3.18
C ALA A 185 20.37 -10.32 -4.31
N ARG A 186 19.36 -10.41 -5.18
CA ARG A 186 19.38 -11.22 -6.41
C ARG A 186 18.98 -10.32 -7.58
N LEU A 187 19.81 -10.27 -8.62
CA LEU A 187 19.57 -9.52 -9.86
C LEU A 187 19.54 -10.50 -11.02
N GLU A 188 18.49 -10.45 -11.83
CA GLU A 188 18.28 -11.39 -12.93
C GLU A 188 18.08 -10.63 -14.25
N GLY A 189 18.49 -11.26 -15.35
CA GLY A 189 18.49 -10.64 -16.67
C GLY A 189 19.66 -9.67 -16.86
N ASN A 190 19.50 -8.75 -17.81
CA ASN A 190 20.55 -7.81 -18.18
C ASN A 190 20.77 -6.78 -17.06
N THR A 191 21.91 -6.88 -16.39
CA THR A 191 22.33 -5.96 -15.32
C THR A 191 23.56 -5.16 -15.77
N GLN A 192 23.55 -3.85 -15.59
CA GLN A 192 24.61 -2.95 -16.05
C GLN A 192 25.02 -1.95 -14.96
N ILE A 193 26.31 -1.60 -14.92
CA ILE A 193 26.86 -0.49 -14.13
C ILE A 193 27.50 0.47 -15.13
N TRP A 194 27.06 1.74 -15.14
CA TRP A 194 27.59 2.76 -16.05
C TRP A 194 28.56 3.70 -15.32
N SER A 195 29.76 3.89 -15.88
CA SER A 195 30.79 4.81 -15.34
C SER A 195 31.18 4.57 -13.87
N GLY A 196 30.88 3.39 -13.33
CA GLY A 196 31.13 3.02 -11.93
C GLY A 196 31.89 1.70 -11.81
N GLN A 197 32.37 1.42 -10.60
CA GLN A 197 33.08 0.19 -10.26
C GLN A 197 32.11 -0.79 -9.58
N LEU A 198 32.17 -2.07 -9.97
CA LEU A 198 31.67 -3.15 -9.11
C LEU A 198 32.74 -3.45 -8.06
N GLU A 199 32.39 -3.31 -6.79
CA GLU A 199 33.29 -3.55 -5.68
C GLU A 199 32.71 -4.58 -4.72
N VAL A 200 33.55 -5.54 -4.29
CA VAL A 200 33.20 -6.57 -3.30
C VAL A 200 34.16 -6.38 -2.12
N ARG A 201 33.62 -6.02 -0.95
CA ARG A 201 34.32 -5.72 0.32
C ARG A 201 33.73 -6.56 1.48
N GLU A 202 34.56 -7.06 2.42
CA GLU A 202 34.45 -8.21 3.38
C GLU A 202 35.60 -9.26 3.26
N ASP A 203 35.59 -10.31 4.10
CA ASP A 203 36.55 -11.43 4.05
C ASP A 203 36.05 -12.54 3.08
N ASN A 204 36.97 -13.21 2.38
CA ASN A 204 36.70 -14.36 1.48
C ASN A 204 35.80 -14.04 0.27
N HIS A 205 36.21 -13.05 -0.52
CA HIS A 205 35.47 -12.61 -1.70
C HIS A 205 35.73 -13.37 -2.97
N GLN A 206 34.66 -13.52 -3.74
CA GLN A 206 34.71 -14.02 -5.09
C GLN A 206 33.74 -13.20 -5.95
N ILE A 207 34.25 -12.67 -7.07
CA ILE A 207 33.39 -12.31 -8.20
C ILE A 207 33.31 -13.57 -9.03
N ALA A 208 32.15 -14.21 -9.09
CA ALA A 208 31.93 -15.40 -9.91
C ALA A 208 31.04 -15.01 -11.10
N ILE A 209 31.51 -15.26 -12.32
CA ILE A 209 30.68 -15.21 -13.52
C ILE A 209 30.35 -16.66 -13.88
N VAL A 210 29.19 -17.13 -13.43
CA VAL A 210 28.73 -18.52 -13.61
C VAL A 210 27.64 -18.53 -14.68
N ASP A 211 27.80 -19.37 -15.70
CA ASP A 211 26.74 -19.69 -16.64
C ASP A 211 26.27 -21.12 -16.35
N ASP A 212 25.06 -21.25 -15.78
CA ASP A 212 24.42 -22.53 -15.47
C ASP A 212 23.74 -23.16 -16.70
N ASN A 213 23.85 -22.54 -17.89
CA ASN A 213 23.37 -23.14 -19.12
C ASN A 213 24.41 -24.12 -19.66
N ASN A 214 24.00 -25.38 -19.75
CA ASN A 214 24.79 -26.57 -20.08
C ASN A 214 25.42 -26.59 -21.50
N GLY A 215 25.62 -25.44 -22.17
CA GLY A 215 25.92 -25.35 -23.60
C GLY A 215 27.21 -24.66 -24.01
N ASN A 216 27.66 -23.57 -23.37
CA ASN A 216 28.91 -22.93 -23.79
C ASN A 216 29.43 -21.88 -22.79
N LYS A 217 30.35 -22.28 -21.90
CA LYS A 217 30.98 -21.39 -20.92
C LYS A 217 31.86 -20.37 -21.63
N THR A 218 31.41 -19.12 -21.74
CA THR A 218 32.21 -18.15 -22.47
C THR A 218 33.36 -17.60 -21.62
N TRP A 219 33.17 -17.07 -20.40
CA TRP A 219 34.30 -16.60 -19.57
C TRP A 219 33.94 -16.51 -18.07
N THR A 220 34.73 -17.13 -17.18
CA THR A 220 34.59 -17.01 -15.71
C THR A 220 35.88 -16.46 -15.11
N LEU A 221 35.79 -15.41 -14.29
CA LEU A 221 36.85 -15.00 -13.35
C LEU A 221 36.52 -15.66 -12.00
N THR A 222 37.46 -16.38 -11.38
CA THR A 222 37.29 -16.99 -10.04
C THR A 222 38.65 -17.21 -9.39
N SER A 223 38.68 -17.42 -8.08
CA SER A 223 39.78 -18.11 -7.38
C SER A 223 39.55 -19.62 -7.45
N HIS A 224 40.60 -20.43 -7.67
CA HIS A 224 40.48 -21.90 -7.69
C HIS A 224 40.73 -22.47 -6.29
N GLN A 225 40.00 -23.53 -5.95
CA GLN A 225 40.04 -24.21 -4.64
C GLN A 225 41.49 -24.35 -4.12
N GLY A 226 41.79 -23.72 -2.99
CA GLY A 226 43.12 -23.75 -2.36
C GLY A 226 44.20 -22.84 -2.98
N THR A 227 43.86 -21.95 -3.92
CA THR A 227 44.81 -20.99 -4.54
C THR A 227 44.26 -19.56 -4.56
N SER A 228 45.09 -18.58 -4.20
CA SER A 228 44.75 -17.14 -4.20
C SER A 228 44.93 -16.45 -5.57
N GLY A 229 44.88 -17.21 -6.67
CA GLY A 229 45.18 -16.74 -8.02
C GLY A 229 43.96 -16.29 -8.83
N ILE A 230 44.19 -15.59 -9.96
CA ILE A 230 43.15 -15.20 -10.94
C ILE A 230 43.26 -16.11 -12.15
N GLY A 231 42.16 -16.70 -12.62
CA GLY A 231 42.18 -17.49 -13.85
C GLY A 231 40.93 -17.36 -14.72
N LEU A 232 41.00 -17.98 -15.89
CA LEU A 232 39.94 -18.16 -16.88
C LEU A 232 39.86 -19.66 -17.21
N TRP A 233 38.69 -20.28 -17.04
CA TRP A 233 38.50 -21.75 -17.13
C TRP A 233 37.58 -22.19 -18.29
N GLU A 234 37.73 -23.44 -18.73
CA GLU A 234 36.72 -24.20 -19.50
C GLU A 234 36.01 -25.25 -18.63
N ASP A 235 36.71 -25.79 -17.63
CA ASP A 235 36.27 -26.85 -16.73
C ASP A 235 37.00 -26.77 -15.37
N ALA A 236 36.52 -27.50 -14.37
CA ALA A 236 37.12 -27.67 -13.04
C ALA A 236 38.57 -28.22 -13.09
N THR A 237 39.02 -28.83 -14.18
CA THR A 237 40.35 -29.45 -14.29
C THR A 237 41.30 -28.81 -15.32
N THR A 238 40.83 -27.86 -16.13
CA THR A 238 41.62 -27.22 -17.20
C THR A 238 41.51 -25.69 -17.17
N GLY A 239 42.66 -25.01 -17.04
CA GLY A 239 42.75 -23.55 -17.05
C GLY A 239 43.25 -23.02 -18.39
N ARG A 240 42.53 -22.06 -18.99
CA ARG A 240 42.96 -21.35 -20.20
C ARG A 240 44.05 -20.33 -19.87
N PHE A 241 43.87 -19.59 -18.78
CA PHE A 241 44.82 -18.60 -18.26
C PHE A 241 44.77 -18.66 -16.73
N VAL A 242 45.92 -18.67 -16.06
CA VAL A 242 46.02 -18.70 -14.59
C VAL A 242 47.18 -17.82 -14.15
N VAL A 243 46.96 -16.97 -13.14
CA VAL A 243 48.03 -16.33 -12.36
C VAL A 243 48.09 -17.05 -11.02
N ALA A 244 49.14 -17.83 -10.79
CA ALA A 244 49.32 -18.57 -9.53
C ALA A 244 49.64 -17.62 -8.36
N ALA A 245 49.49 -18.10 -7.12
CA ALA A 245 49.76 -17.31 -5.91
C ALA A 245 51.21 -16.76 -5.83
N GLY A 246 52.16 -17.38 -6.54
CA GLY A 246 53.53 -16.88 -6.69
C GLY A 246 53.74 -15.88 -7.84
N GLY A 247 52.68 -15.46 -8.54
CA GLY A 247 52.71 -14.52 -9.67
C GLY A 247 53.00 -15.15 -11.03
N ASN A 248 53.40 -16.41 -11.09
CA ASN A 248 53.63 -17.13 -12.34
C ASN A 248 52.34 -17.23 -13.16
N VAL A 249 52.43 -16.95 -14.46
CA VAL A 249 51.31 -16.96 -15.41
C VAL A 249 51.34 -18.25 -16.23
N GLY A 250 50.28 -19.04 -16.15
CA GLY A 250 50.05 -20.23 -16.97
C GLY A 250 49.03 -19.96 -18.09
N ILE A 251 49.32 -20.41 -19.31
CA ILE A 251 48.34 -20.50 -20.41
C ILE A 251 48.22 -21.99 -20.77
N GLY A 252 47.03 -22.58 -20.62
CA GLY A 252 46.83 -24.03 -20.83
C GLY A 252 47.42 -24.95 -19.74
N THR A 253 47.84 -24.39 -18.60
CA THR A 253 48.40 -25.13 -17.46
C THR A 253 47.97 -24.53 -16.13
N LEU A 254 47.69 -25.40 -15.15
CA LEU A 254 47.30 -25.00 -13.78
C LEU A 254 48.51 -24.82 -12.85
N GLY A 255 49.69 -25.30 -13.24
CA GLY A 255 50.91 -25.26 -12.43
C GLY A 255 52.06 -24.64 -13.21
N PRO A 256 52.07 -23.32 -13.43
CA PRO A 256 53.17 -22.67 -14.15
C PRO A 256 54.49 -22.78 -13.36
N GLN A 257 55.46 -23.50 -13.92
CA GLN A 257 56.78 -23.74 -13.31
C GLN A 257 57.80 -22.63 -13.61
N ALA A 258 57.42 -21.67 -14.46
CA ALA A 258 58.20 -20.49 -14.83
C ALA A 258 57.30 -19.24 -14.76
N PRO A 259 57.87 -18.02 -14.75
CA PRO A 259 57.10 -16.78 -14.72
C PRO A 259 56.03 -16.68 -15.80
N LEU A 260 56.29 -17.24 -16.98
CA LEU A 260 55.32 -17.51 -18.03
C LEU A 260 55.47 -18.97 -18.47
N HIS A 261 54.42 -19.77 -18.34
CA HIS A 261 54.37 -21.17 -18.79
C HIS A 261 53.18 -21.35 -19.74
N VAL A 262 53.46 -21.45 -21.03
CA VAL A 262 52.45 -21.76 -22.05
C VAL A 262 52.53 -23.25 -22.34
N ASN A 263 51.47 -23.99 -22.02
CA ASN A 263 51.34 -25.40 -22.36
C ASN A 263 50.46 -25.50 -23.61
N GLN A 264 51.09 -25.79 -24.75
CA GLN A 264 50.38 -25.95 -26.01
C GLN A 264 49.68 -27.33 -26.03
N GLY A 265 48.36 -27.34 -26.24
CA GLY A 265 47.67 -28.55 -26.68
C GLY A 265 48.20 -29.01 -28.05
N ALA A 266 48.08 -30.31 -28.35
CA ALA A 266 48.80 -31.09 -29.36
C ALA A 266 48.78 -30.65 -30.86
N ASN A 267 48.58 -29.39 -31.21
CA ASN A 267 48.57 -28.89 -32.60
C ASN A 267 49.42 -27.62 -32.77
N ASP A 268 50.66 -27.62 -32.30
CA ASP A 268 51.62 -26.57 -32.71
C ASP A 268 52.26 -26.97 -34.04
N GLY A 269 51.70 -26.45 -35.12
CA GLY A 269 52.43 -26.30 -36.36
C GLY A 269 53.52 -25.27 -36.12
N THR A 270 54.77 -25.74 -36.09
CA THR A 270 55.99 -24.94 -36.06
C THR A 270 55.91 -23.74 -37.01
N ASP A 271 55.94 -22.53 -36.46
CA ASP A 271 56.87 -21.44 -36.81
C ASP A 271 56.73 -20.23 -35.85
#